data_AF-A0A9E5KR86-F1
#
_entry.id   AF-A0A9E5KR86-F1
#
_cell.length_a   1.000
_cell.length_b   1.000
_cell.length_c   1.000
_cell.angle_alpha   90.00
_cell.angle_beta   90.00
_cell.angle_gamma   90.00
#
_symmetry.space_group_name_H-M   'P 1'
#
loop_
_entity.id
_entity.type
_entity.pdbx_description
1 polymer ?
#
loop_
_entity_poly.entity_id
_entity_poly.type
_entity_poly.pdbx_seq_one_letter_code
_entity_poly.pdbx_strand_id
1 'polypeptide(L)'
;GALHADASPFIDISTRPGRTRWLYEDQVQFLWGLCAQYGFTDERSANGPPNPDMLRVPRGERLAVMTFRAGGKTWTFVRRATDAQPFDAAAVRIIRTLAILSWLPDYRPEDIAPERYDFGPDPYAVYRAIRAQQPATIRK
;
A
#
# COMPACT_ATOMS: atom_id res chain seq x y z
N GLY A 1 -1.29 2.97 -4.09
CA GLY A 1 -1.34 3.42 -2.67
C GLY A 1 0.06 3.80 -2.20
N ALA A 2 0.22 4.37 -1.01
CA ALA A 2 1.54 4.58 -0.42
C ALA A 2 1.64 3.81 0.90
N LEU A 3 2.77 3.17 1.16
CA LEU A 3 3.05 2.49 2.41
C LEU A 3 4.03 3.32 3.23
N HIS A 4 3.71 3.49 4.50
CA HIS A 4 4.48 4.26 5.45
C HIS A 4 4.84 3.36 6.64
N ALA A 5 6.08 3.43 7.10
CA ALA A 5 6.57 2.66 8.23
C ALA A 5 7.72 3.42 8.91
N ASP A 6 7.80 3.27 10.23
CA ASP A 6 8.89 3.77 11.05
C ASP A 6 8.96 2.94 12.34
N ALA A 7 10.14 2.83 12.95
CA ALA A 7 10.39 2.03 14.14
C ALA A 7 11.37 2.74 15.07
N SER A 8 10.88 3.22 16.22
CA SER A 8 11.68 3.92 17.22
C SER A 8 10.93 3.97 18.55
N PRO A 9 11.65 4.01 19.70
CA PRO A 9 11.04 4.14 21.02
C PRO A 9 10.31 5.48 21.24
N PHE A 10 10.50 6.46 20.35
CA PHE A 10 9.86 7.77 20.41
C PHE A 10 8.62 7.89 19.51
N ILE A 11 8.29 6.83 18.76
CA ILE A 11 7.11 6.80 17.90
C ILE A 11 5.91 6.43 18.75
N ASP A 12 4.88 7.27 18.71
CA ASP A 12 3.57 7.00 19.29
C ASP A 12 2.50 6.89 18.20
N ILE A 13 1.25 6.73 18.62
CA ILE A 13 0.11 6.53 17.71
C ILE A 13 -0.27 7.78 16.91
N SER A 14 0.19 8.96 17.34
CA SER A 14 0.00 10.24 16.66
C SER A 14 1.12 10.54 15.67
N THR A 15 2.24 9.82 15.78
CA THR A 15 3.41 10.00 14.92
C THR A 15 3.09 9.53 13.51
N ARG A 16 3.24 10.42 12.53
CA ARG A 16 3.03 10.09 11.12
C ARG A 16 4.32 9.46 10.55
N PRO A 17 4.33 8.16 10.22
CA PRO A 17 5.53 7.51 9.72
C PRO A 17 5.94 8.03 8.33
N GLY A 18 7.25 7.98 8.07
CA GLY A 18 7.83 8.29 6.76
C GLY A 18 7.28 7.36 5.68
N ARG A 19 7.23 7.84 4.43
CA ARG A 19 6.85 7.00 3.28
C ARG A 19 7.98 6.03 2.97
N THR A 20 7.69 4.74 3.03
CA THR A 20 8.65 3.68 2.71
C THR A 20 8.60 3.33 1.22
N ARG A 21 7.40 3.25 0.63
CA ARG A 21 7.24 2.93 -0.81
C ARG A 21 5.89 3.33 -1.39
N TRP A 22 5.79 3.21 -2.72
CA TRP A 22 4.52 3.14 -3.43
C TRP A 22 4.05 1.69 -3.56
N LEU A 23 2.73 1.50 -3.51
CA LEU A 23 2.06 0.24 -3.78
C LEU A 23 1.31 0.35 -5.10
N TYR A 24 1.47 -0.65 -5.94
CA TYR A 24 0.73 -0.79 -7.20
C TYR A 24 -0.74 -1.13 -6.93
N GLU A 25 -1.58 -1.04 -7.98
CA GLU A 25 -3.02 -1.24 -7.85
C GLU A 25 -3.37 -2.65 -7.37
N ASP A 26 -2.77 -3.67 -7.97
CA ASP A 26 -2.91 -5.08 -7.60
C ASP A 26 -2.53 -5.34 -6.14
N GLN A 27 -1.45 -4.73 -5.65
CA GLN A 27 -1.01 -4.84 -4.26
C GLN A 27 -2.00 -4.20 -3.28
N VAL A 28 -2.58 -3.05 -3.66
CA VAL A 28 -3.63 -2.40 -2.86
C VAL A 28 -4.90 -3.24 -2.85
N GLN A 29 -5.32 -3.77 -4.01
CA GLN A 29 -6.49 -4.63 -4.12
C GLN A 29 -6.32 -5.92 -3.31
N PHE A 30 -5.14 -6.56 -3.40
CA PHE A 30 -4.79 -7.73 -2.62
C PHE A 30 -4.87 -7.45 -1.11
N LEU A 31 -4.26 -6.36 -0.65
CA LEU A 31 -4.29 -5.98 0.76
C LEU A 31 -5.73 -5.71 1.24
N TRP A 32 -6.53 -5.01 0.44
CA TRP A 32 -7.92 -4.72 0.79
C TRP A 32 -8.78 -5.99 0.83
N GLY A 33 -8.59 -6.91 -0.13
CA GLY A 33 -9.23 -8.22 -0.15
C GLY A 33 -8.88 -9.07 1.07
N LEU A 34 -7.61 -9.06 1.49
CA LEU A 34 -7.15 -9.74 2.71
C LEU A 34 -7.85 -9.17 3.96
N CYS A 35 -7.94 -7.84 4.07
CA CYS A 35 -8.66 -7.18 5.16
C CYS A 35 -10.15 -7.56 5.17
N ALA A 36 -10.78 -7.63 3.99
CA ALA A 36 -12.18 -8.04 3.86
C ALA A 36 -12.39 -9.50 4.28
N GLN A 37 -11.51 -10.41 3.84
CA GLN A 37 -11.55 -11.82 4.22
C GLN A 37 -11.55 -12.03 5.73
N TYR A 38 -10.81 -11.21 6.46
CA TYR A 38 -10.70 -11.28 7.92
C TYR A 38 -11.70 -10.35 8.66
N GLY A 39 -12.63 -9.71 7.95
CA GLY A 39 -13.68 -8.89 8.55
C GLY A 39 -13.24 -7.49 9.00
N PHE A 40 -12.04 -7.04 8.61
CA PHE A 40 -11.55 -5.70 8.97
C PHE A 40 -12.17 -4.57 8.12
N THR A 41 -12.98 -4.90 7.12
CA THR A 41 -13.71 -3.91 6.32
C THR A 41 -15.12 -3.62 6.84
N ASP A 42 -15.60 -4.37 7.84
CA ASP A 42 -16.90 -4.13 8.45
C ASP A 42 -16.79 -3.13 9.60
N GLU A 43 -17.26 -1.91 9.36
CA GLU A 43 -17.35 -0.83 10.35
C GLU A 43 -18.09 -1.25 11.63
N ARG A 44 -19.13 -2.10 11.52
CA ARG A 44 -19.95 -2.50 12.68
C ARG A 44 -19.21 -3.41 13.66
N SER A 45 -18.17 -4.08 13.16
CA SER A 45 -17.33 -4.99 13.93
C SER A 45 -16.13 -4.25 14.57
N ALA A 46 -15.97 -2.95 14.30
CA ALA A 46 -14.87 -2.15 14.84
C ALA A 46 -15.03 -1.93 16.36
N ASN A 47 -13.93 -2.09 17.09
CA ASN A 47 -13.88 -2.04 18.56
C ASN A 47 -12.92 -0.97 19.11
N GLY A 48 -12.39 -0.11 18.24
CA GLY A 48 -11.49 0.98 18.61
C GLY A 48 -12.22 2.27 18.98
N PRO A 49 -11.60 3.13 19.80
CA PRO A 49 -12.15 4.44 20.11
C PRO A 49 -12.15 5.35 18.87
N PRO A 50 -12.98 6.42 18.85
CA PRO A 50 -12.94 7.43 17.80
C PRO A 50 -11.57 8.10 17.65
N ASN A 51 -10.88 8.34 18.77
CA ASN A 51 -9.49 8.80 18.79
C ASN A 51 -8.56 7.70 19.33
N PRO A 52 -7.68 7.13 18.48
CA PRO A 52 -6.68 6.15 18.91
C PRO A 52 -5.70 6.66 19.97
N ASP A 53 -5.43 7.97 20.08
CA ASP A 53 -4.53 8.57 21.09
C ASP A 53 -4.99 8.31 22.54
N MET A 54 -6.26 7.94 22.72
CA MET A 54 -6.83 7.57 24.01
C MET A 54 -6.39 6.18 24.48
N LEU A 55 -5.82 5.37 23.59
CA LEU A 55 -5.36 4.04 23.94
C LEU A 55 -4.14 4.13 24.86
N ARG A 56 -4.11 3.22 25.84
CA ARG A 56 -2.98 3.01 26.75
C ARG A 56 -2.54 1.56 26.65
N VAL A 57 -1.23 1.37 26.64
CA VAL A 57 -0.57 0.07 26.59
C VAL A 57 0.16 -0.15 27.91
N PRO A 58 -0.39 -0.96 28.83
CA PRO A 58 0.31 -1.41 30.02
C PRO A 58 1.63 -2.11 29.69
N ARG A 59 2.54 -2.14 30.67
CA ARG A 59 3.80 -2.90 30.53
C ARG A 59 3.50 -4.38 30.35
N GLY A 60 4.17 -5.02 29.39
CA GLY A 60 3.96 -6.43 29.04
C GLY A 60 2.76 -6.67 28.10
N GLU A 61 2.06 -5.61 27.69
CA GLU A 61 1.03 -5.69 26.68
C GLU A 61 1.56 -5.26 25.31
N ARG A 62 1.11 -5.95 24.27
CA ARG A 62 1.31 -5.60 22.87
C ARG A 62 -0.03 -5.15 22.29
N LEU A 63 -0.02 -4.02 21.60
CA LEU A 63 -1.20 -3.42 20.98
C LEU A 63 -0.98 -3.28 19.47
N ALA A 64 -1.95 -3.71 18.67
CA ALA A 64 -2.07 -3.28 17.28
C ALA A 64 -3.34 -2.45 17.12
N VAL A 65 -3.18 -1.32 16.45
CA VAL A 65 -4.27 -0.44 16.06
C VAL A 65 -4.30 -0.38 14.55
N MET A 66 -5.44 -0.75 13.97
CA MET A 66 -5.63 -0.78 12.53
C MET A 66 -6.81 0.12 12.19
N THR A 67 -6.53 1.28 11.64
CA THR A 67 -7.54 2.25 11.21
C THR A 67 -7.73 2.17 9.71
N PHE A 68 -8.99 2.06 9.31
CA PHE A 68 -9.40 1.93 7.92
C PHE A 68 -10.25 3.12 7.54
N ARG A 69 -10.11 3.58 6.30
CA ARG A 69 -10.91 4.67 5.74
C ARG A 69 -11.37 4.31 4.34
N ALA A 70 -12.69 4.29 4.13
CA ALA A 70 -13.30 4.09 2.81
C ALA A 70 -14.66 4.79 2.75
N GLY A 71 -15.05 5.27 1.57
CA GLY A 71 -16.37 5.89 1.37
C GLY A 71 -16.67 7.06 2.31
N GLY A 72 -15.65 7.85 2.68
CA GLY A 72 -15.78 8.96 3.63
C GLY A 72 -15.88 8.55 5.11
N LYS A 73 -15.94 7.26 5.41
CA LYS A 73 -16.01 6.74 6.78
C LYS A 73 -14.65 6.27 7.29
N THR A 74 -14.48 6.33 8.60
CA THR A 74 -13.26 5.88 9.29
C THR A 74 -13.64 5.01 10.46
N TRP A 75 -13.00 3.84 10.60
CA TRP A 75 -13.22 2.92 11.72
C TRP A 75 -11.91 2.28 12.15
N THR A 76 -11.83 1.87 13.42
CA THR A 76 -10.58 1.39 14.03
C THR A 76 -10.80 0.05 14.70
N PHE A 77 -9.91 -0.89 14.43
CA PHE A 77 -9.79 -2.15 15.16
C PHE A 77 -8.62 -2.09 16.13
N VAL A 78 -8.86 -2.60 17.34
CA VAL A 78 -7.85 -2.72 18.38
C VAL A 78 -7.66 -4.18 18.73
N ARG A 79 -6.41 -4.65 18.70
CA ARG A 79 -6.01 -5.99 19.11
C ARG A 79 -4.95 -5.89 20.19
N ARG A 80 -5.23 -6.55 21.30
CA ARG A 80 -4.38 -6.59 22.49
C ARG A 80 -3.85 -8.01 22.66
N ALA A 81 -2.61 -8.12 23.12
CA ALA A 81 -2.04 -9.39 23.52
C ALA A 81 -1.16 -9.18 24.74
N THR A 82 -1.11 -10.17 25.61
CA THR A 82 -0.21 -10.23 26.76
C THR A 82 0.75 -11.39 26.54
N ASP A 83 1.56 -11.74 27.55
CA ASP A 83 2.36 -12.96 27.52
C ASP A 83 1.49 -14.23 27.63
N ALA A 84 0.34 -14.13 28.30
CA ALA A 84 -0.58 -15.26 28.51
C ALA A 84 -1.55 -15.50 27.34
N GLN A 85 -1.86 -14.45 26.56
CA GLN A 85 -2.82 -14.55 25.46
C GLN A 85 -2.13 -14.24 24.12
N PRO A 86 -2.17 -15.17 23.15
CA PRO A 86 -1.55 -14.95 21.85
C PRO A 86 -2.21 -13.80 21.09
N PHE A 87 -1.45 -13.18 20.19
CA PHE A 87 -1.95 -12.13 19.32
C PHE A 87 -2.99 -12.68 18.33
N ASP A 88 -4.00 -11.87 18.00
CA ASP A 88 -5.03 -12.22 17.01
C ASP A 88 -4.40 -12.63 15.67
N ALA A 89 -4.62 -13.88 15.26
CA ALA A 89 -3.96 -14.48 14.11
C ALA A 89 -4.26 -13.72 12.80
N ALA A 90 -5.49 -13.19 12.68
CA ALA A 90 -5.91 -12.39 11.54
C ALA A 90 -5.13 -11.07 11.46
N ALA A 91 -5.02 -10.35 12.58
CA ALA A 91 -4.20 -9.15 12.66
C ALA A 91 -2.72 -9.42 12.40
N VAL A 92 -2.16 -10.51 12.93
CA VAL A 92 -0.78 -10.93 12.64
C VAL A 92 -0.58 -11.12 11.14
N ARG A 93 -1.53 -11.76 10.45
CA ARG A 93 -1.44 -11.99 9.00
C ARG A 93 -1.40 -10.68 8.23
N ILE A 94 -2.23 -9.70 8.59
CA ILE A 94 -2.27 -8.39 7.94
C ILE A 94 -0.96 -7.63 8.19
N ILE A 95 -0.52 -7.55 9.46
CA ILE A 95 0.72 -6.83 9.82
C ILE A 95 1.93 -7.44 9.11
N ARG A 96 2.03 -8.78 9.06
CA ARG A 96 3.09 -9.45 8.32
C ARG A 96 3.02 -9.17 6.82
N THR A 97 1.82 -9.10 6.26
CA THR A 97 1.63 -8.77 4.83
C THR A 97 2.10 -7.34 4.54
N LEU A 98 1.75 -6.38 5.39
CA LEU A 98 2.25 -5.00 5.30
C LEU A 98 3.78 -4.94 5.40
N ALA A 99 4.36 -5.71 6.33
CA ALA A 99 5.81 -5.81 6.46
C ALA A 99 6.44 -6.40 5.18
N ILE A 100 5.93 -7.50 4.64
CA ILE A 100 6.43 -8.08 3.38
C ILE A 100 6.35 -7.06 2.24
N LEU A 101 5.21 -6.38 2.11
CA LEU A 101 5.04 -5.32 1.12
C LEU A 101 6.02 -4.17 1.35
N SER A 102 6.45 -3.84 2.58
CA SER A 102 7.46 -2.80 2.79
C SER A 102 8.85 -3.15 2.25
N TRP A 103 9.17 -4.44 2.10
CA TRP A 103 10.49 -4.92 1.69
C TRP A 103 10.54 -5.54 0.28
N LEU A 104 9.39 -5.79 -0.36
CA LEU A 104 9.34 -6.37 -1.70
C LEU A 104 10.01 -5.41 -2.71
N PRO A 105 10.82 -5.89 -3.67
CA PRO A 105 11.32 -5.03 -4.73
C PRO A 105 10.18 -4.38 -5.52
N ASP A 106 10.45 -3.21 -6.11
CA ASP A 106 9.54 -2.60 -7.09
C ASP A 106 9.51 -3.46 -8.37
N TYR A 107 8.40 -3.39 -9.09
CA TYR A 107 8.30 -4.03 -10.40
C TYR A 107 9.32 -3.41 -11.34
N ARG A 108 9.92 -4.25 -12.20
CA ARG A 108 10.82 -3.72 -13.21
C ARG A 108 9.99 -2.97 -14.26
N PRO A 109 10.54 -1.93 -14.91
CA PRO A 109 9.81 -1.19 -15.94
C PRO A 109 9.15 -2.09 -17.01
N GLU A 110 9.81 -3.19 -17.37
CA GLU A 110 9.32 -4.23 -18.27
C GLU A 110 8.08 -5.00 -17.76
N ASP A 111 7.92 -5.14 -16.44
CA ASP A 111 6.77 -5.83 -15.82
C ASP A 111 5.55 -4.91 -15.69
N ILE A 112 5.77 -3.58 -15.68
CA ILE A 112 4.73 -2.54 -15.56
C ILE A 112 4.27 -2.08 -16.94
N ALA A 113 5.12 -2.23 -17.95
CA ALA A 113 4.76 -1.89 -19.31
C ALA A 113 3.53 -2.73 -19.71
N PRO A 114 2.37 -2.12 -20.01
CA PRO A 114 1.27 -2.88 -20.56
C PRO A 114 1.78 -3.59 -21.80
N GLU A 115 1.59 -4.90 -21.90
CA GLU A 115 1.73 -5.60 -23.18
C GLU A 115 0.86 -4.83 -24.17
N ARG A 116 1.50 -4.09 -25.06
CA ARG A 116 0.84 -3.35 -26.13
C ARG A 116 0.30 -4.39 -27.11
N TYR A 117 -0.93 -4.84 -26.89
CA TYR A 117 -1.71 -5.54 -27.90
C TYR A 117 -2.04 -4.52 -29.01
N ASP A 118 -1.19 -4.51 -30.05
CA ASP A 118 -1.32 -3.87 -31.37
C ASP A 118 -2.27 -2.67 -31.46
N PHE A 119 -1.75 -1.46 -31.27
CA PHE A 119 -2.39 -0.21 -31.71
C PHE A 119 -2.25 0.01 -33.24
N GLY A 120 -2.23 -1.08 -34.02
CA GLY A 120 -2.03 -1.03 -35.45
C GLY A 120 -0.60 -0.58 -35.84
N PRO A 121 -0.41 -0.25 -37.13
CA PRO A 121 0.91 0.01 -37.70
C PRO A 121 1.60 1.18 -37.00
N ASP A 122 2.95 1.12 -36.96
CA ASP A 122 3.79 2.10 -36.27
C ASP A 122 3.37 3.55 -36.59
N PRO A 123 2.89 4.32 -35.59
CA PRO A 123 2.40 5.69 -35.80
C PRO A 123 3.50 6.64 -36.28
N TYR A 124 4.77 6.26 -36.15
CA TYR A 124 5.92 7.04 -36.59
C TYR A 124 6.45 6.68 -37.98
N ALA A 125 5.87 5.67 -38.66
CA ALA A 125 6.31 5.24 -39.98
C ALA A 125 6.25 6.38 -41.02
N VAL A 126 5.17 7.18 -40.99
CA VAL A 126 4.95 8.31 -41.89
C VAL A 126 6.04 9.39 -41.73
N TYR A 127 6.41 9.72 -40.50
CA TYR A 127 7.43 10.74 -40.23
C TYR A 127 8.83 10.29 -40.67
N ARG A 128 9.15 8.99 -40.57
CA ARG A 128 10.42 8.46 -41.07
C ARG A 128 10.49 8.47 -42.60
N ALA A 129 9.38 8.20 -43.29
CA ALA A 129 9.31 8.35 -44.74
C ALA A 129 9.54 9.81 -45.17
N ILE A 130 8.90 10.77 -44.49
CA ILE A 130 9.10 12.21 -44.74
C ILE A 130 10.55 12.61 -44.48
N ARG A 131 11.15 12.14 -43.37
CA ARG A 131 12.56 12.43 -43.03
C ARG A 131 13.54 11.84 -44.05
N ALA A 132 13.24 10.67 -44.61
CA ALA A 132 14.06 10.06 -45.67
C ALA A 132 13.90 10.78 -47.02
N GLN A 133 12.75 11.38 -47.28
CA GLN A 133 12.46 12.16 -48.49
C GLN A 133 12.98 13.60 -48.42
N GLN A 134 13.23 14.14 -47.23
CA GLN A 134 13.89 15.43 -47.09
C GLN A 134 15.40 15.25 -47.28
N PRO A 135 16.00 15.71 -48.40
CA PRO A 135 17.45 15.74 -48.52
C PRO A 135 17.99 16.63 -47.41
N ALA A 136 19.05 16.16 -46.75
CA ALA A 136 19.74 16.91 -45.70
C ALA A 136 20.09 18.29 -46.26
N THR A 137 19.28 19.29 -45.91
CA THR A 137 19.57 20.67 -46.26
C THR A 137 20.64 21.09 -45.28
N ILE A 138 21.89 20.86 -45.68
CA ILE A 138 23.08 21.31 -44.98
C ILE A 138 22.98 22.84 -44.92
N ARG A 139 22.59 23.38 -43.76
CA ARG A 139 22.83 24.78 -43.44
C ARG A 139 24.30 24.90 -43.03
N LYS A 140 25.08 25.58 -43.87
CA LYS A 140 26.37 26.18 -43.51
C LYS A 140 26.18 27.25 -42.44
#